data_AF-A0A972WH96-F1
#
_entry.id   AF-A0A972WH96-F1
#
_cell.length_a   1.000
_cell.length_b   1.000
_cell.length_c   1.000
_cell.angle_alpha   90.00
_cell.angle_beta   90.00
_cell.angle_gamma   90.00
#
_symmetry.space_group_name_H-M   'P 1'
#
loop_
_entity.id
_entity.type
_entity.pdbx_description
1 polymer ?
#
loop_
_entity_poly.entity_id
_entity_poly.type
_entity_poly.pdbx_seq_one_letter_code
_entity_poly.pdbx_strand_id
1 'polypeptide(L)' 'MLDFLEIPAQYELLVNLVFLACTGYIAWHGIRYRDEEGKSDFVRLLFGSIAGFFFFGVLAQDVLGLITF' A
#
# COMPACT_ATOMS: atom_id res chain seq x y z
N MET A 1 -8.55 -6.72 6.38
CA MET A 1 -8.49 -5.23 6.56
C MET A 1 -9.62 -4.52 5.83
N LEU A 2 -10.01 -5.00 4.64
CA LEU A 2 -11.08 -4.41 3.83
C LEU A 2 -12.48 -4.98 4.14
N ASP A 3 -12.61 -5.76 5.21
CA ASP A 3 -13.86 -6.39 5.68
C ASP A 3 -14.98 -5.37 6.01
N PHE A 4 -14.62 -4.11 6.26
CA PHE A 4 -15.59 -3.04 6.53
C PHE A 4 -16.38 -2.59 5.29
N LEU A 5 -15.93 -2.95 4.08
CA LEU A 5 -16.56 -2.56 2.81
C LEU A 5 -17.66 -3.54 2.35
N GLU A 6 -17.99 -4.57 3.15
CA GLU A 6 -19.01 -5.61 2.86
C GLU A 6 -18.94 -6.16 1.43
N ILE A 7 -17.73 -6.30 0.88
CA ILE A 7 -17.51 -6.79 -0.49
C ILE A 7 -17.82 -8.30 -0.54
N PRO A 8 -18.51 -8.80 -1.57
CA PRO A 8 -18.69 -10.23 -1.76
C PRO A 8 -17.35 -10.96 -1.82
N ALA A 9 -17.19 -12.08 -1.09
CA ALA A 9 -15.93 -12.83 -0.98
C ALA A 9 -15.26 -13.17 -2.33
N GLN A 10 -16.07 -13.34 -3.39
CA GLN A 10 -15.58 -13.57 -4.76
C GLN A 10 -14.74 -12.42 -5.35
N TYR A 11 -14.87 -11.19 -4.83
CA TYR A 11 -14.12 -10.02 -5.28
C TYR A 11 -13.07 -9.56 -4.27
N GLU A 12 -13.03 -10.13 -3.08
CA GLU A 12 -12.13 -9.72 -1.99
C GLU A 12 -10.66 -9.75 -2.44
N LEU A 13 -10.21 -10.86 -3.05
CA LEU A 13 -8.86 -10.98 -3.59
C LEU A 13 -8.55 -9.91 -4.65
N LEU A 14 -9.51 -9.62 -5.53
CA LEU A 14 -9.34 -8.63 -6.60
C LEU A 14 -9.20 -7.23 -6.02
N VAL A 15 -10.05 -6.88 -5.04
CA VAL A 15 -9.97 -5.60 -4.34
C VAL A 15 -8.67 -5.49 -3.56
N ASN A 16 -8.24 -6.54 -2.85
CA ASN A 16 -6.98 -6.58 -2.13
C ASN A 16 -5.78 -6.37 -3.07
N LEU A 17 -5.80 -7.00 -4.26
CA LEU A 17 -4.77 -6.81 -5.29
C LEU A 17 -4.75 -5.38 -5.84
N VAL A 18 -5.91 -4.78 -6.10
CA VAL A 18 -6.00 -3.38 -6.54
C VAL A 18 -5.50 -2.44 -5.44
N PHE A 19 -5.88 -2.69 -4.19
CA PHE A 19 -5.43 -1.90 -3.05
C PHE A 19 -3.92 -2.02 -2.83
N LEU A 20 -3.37 -3.23 -2.98
CA LEU A 20 -1.94 -3.50 -2.93
C LEU A 20 -1.20 -2.75 -4.05
N ALA A 21 -1.70 -2.82 -5.29
CA ALA A 21 -1.10 -2.14 -6.44
C ALA A 21 -1.10 -0.61 -6.25
N CYS A 22 -2.23 -0.04 -5.82
CA CYS A 22 -2.35 1.39 -5.55
C CYS A 22 -1.40 1.84 -4.42
N THR A 23 -1.41 1.12 -3.29
CA THR A 23 -0.55 1.43 -2.14
C THR A 23 0.93 1.33 -2.49
N GLY A 24 1.31 0.29 -3.24
CA GLY A 24 2.67 0.10 -3.73
C GLY A 24 3.12 1.22 -4.67
N TYR A 25 2.24 1.67 -5.57
CA TYR A 25 2.51 2.80 -6.45
C TYR A 25 2.74 4.10 -5.67
N ILE A 26 1.88 4.40 -4.69
CA ILE A 26 2.01 5.58 -3.83
C ILE A 26 3.30 5.52 -3.02
N ALA A 27 3.65 4.37 -2.44
CA ALA A 27 4.88 4.17 -1.70
C ALA A 27 6.11 4.40 -2.58
N TRP A 28 6.13 3.81 -3.78
CA TRP A 28 7.24 3.98 -4.72
C TRP A 28 7.39 5.43 -5.16
N HIS A 29 6.29 6.08 -5.54
CA HIS A 29 6.28 7.47 -5.96
C HIS A 29 6.71 8.41 -4.82
N GLY A 30 6.16 8.24 -3.62
CA GLY A 30 6.48 9.06 -2.44
C GLY A 30 7.93 8.95 -2.00
N ILE A 31 8.53 7.76 -2.08
CA ILE A 31 9.94 7.54 -1.70
C ILE A 31 10.91 8.04 -2.78
N ARG A 32 10.54 7.93 -4.07
CA ARG A 32 11.43 8.29 -5.19
C ARG A 32 11.31 9.74 -5.64
N TYR A 33 10.25 10.44 -5.23
CA TYR A 33 10.05 11.84 -5.58
C TYR A 33 11.22 12.70 -5.14
N ARG A 34 11.70 13.53 -6.08
CA ARG A 34 12.67 14.59 -5.86
C ARG A 34 12.16 15.85 -6.55
N ASP A 35 12.34 16.99 -5.91
CA ASP A 35 12.04 18.29 -6.52
C ASP A 35 13.09 18.65 -7.60
N GLU A 36 12.90 19.81 -8.23
CA GLU A 36 13.78 20.33 -9.28
C GLU A 36 15.20 20.62 -8.78
N GLU A 37 15.39 20.83 -7.47
CA GLU A 37 16.69 21.00 -6.81
C GLU A 37 17.30 19.64 -6.37
N GLY A 38 16.60 18.53 -6.59
CA GLY A 38 17.01 17.19 -6.20
C GLY A 38 16.77 16.85 -4.72
N LYS A 39 16.08 17.71 -3.97
CA LYS A 39 15.75 17.48 -2.56
C LYS A 39 14.50 16.62 -2.42
N SER A 40 14.49 15.79 -1.39
CA SER A 40 13.31 15.03 -1.01
C SER A 40 12.42 15.87 -0.10
N ASP A 41 11.15 16.00 -0.48
CA ASP A 41 10.10 16.59 0.35
C ASP A 41 9.82 15.65 1.54
N PHE A 42 10.09 16.14 2.76
CA PHE A 42 9.97 15.35 3.99
C PHE A 42 8.56 14.75 4.15
N VAL A 43 7.51 15.49 3.79
CA VAL A 43 6.12 15.03 3.93
C VAL A 43 5.83 13.88 2.98
N ARG A 44 6.30 13.97 1.73
CA ARG A 44 6.14 12.89 0.74
C ARG A 44 6.95 11.66 1.09
N LEU A 45 8.16 11.85 1.62
CA LEU A 45 9.00 10.75 2.08
C LEU A 45 8.36 10.03 3.27
N LEU A 46 7.81 10.79 4.22
CA LEU A 46 7.10 10.25 5.37
C LEU A 46 5.85 9.48 4.92
N PHE A 47 5.02 10.09 4.06
CA PHE A 47 3.81 9.45 3.56
C PHE A 47 4.12 8.20 2.71
N GLY A 48 5.14 8.26 1.87
CA GLY A 48 5.62 7.11 1.09
C GLY A 48 6.16 5.98 1.97
N SER A 49 6.85 6.30 3.06
CA SER A 49 7.34 5.31 4.02
C SER A 49 6.20 4.62 4.77
N ILE A 50 5.20 5.38 5.23
CA ILE A 50 4.00 4.83 5.89
C ILE A 50 3.20 3.97 4.90
N ALA A 51 3.00 4.44 3.66
CA ALA A 51 2.36 3.66 2.60
C ALA A 51 3.13 2.34 2.34
N GLY A 52 4.46 2.36 2.41
CA GLY A 52 5.29 1.15 2.33
C GLY A 52 4.97 0.14 3.44
N PHE A 53 4.82 0.58 4.69
CA PHE A 53 4.42 -0.32 5.79
C PHE A 53 3.04 -0.96 5.55
N PHE A 54 2.07 -0.19 5.05
CA PHE A 54 0.75 -0.71 4.69
C PHE A 54 0.82 -1.69 3.52
N PHE A 55 1.64 -1.41 2.50
CA PHE A 55 1.86 -2.34 1.38
C PHE A 55 2.36 -3.70 1.87
N PHE A 56 3.36 -3.73 2.76
CA PHE A 56 3.85 -4.99 3.32
C PHE A 56 2.81 -5.69 4.21
N GLY A 57 2.01 -4.93 4.96
CA GLY A 57 0.90 -5.47 5.74
C GLY A 57 -0.13 -6.19 4.88
N VAL A 58 -0.62 -5.52 3.83
CA VAL A 58 -1.59 -6.07 2.87
C VAL A 58 -0.99 -7.23 2.07
N LEU A 59 0.28 -7.13 1.65
CA LEU A 59 0.96 -8.23 0.96
C LEU A 59 1.05 -9.49 1.84
N ALA A 60 1.43 -9.33 3.12
CA ALA A 60 1.63 -10.44 4.03
C ALA A 60 0.31 -11.09 4.50
N GLN A 61 -0.69 -10.27 4.81
CA GLN A 61 -2.01 -10.73 5.30
C GLN A 61 -2.91 -11.18 4.15
N ASP A 62 -3.15 -10.28 3.19
CA ASP A 62 -4.24 -10.45 2.22
C ASP A 62 -3.81 -11.20 0.95
N VAL A 63 -2.52 -11.19 0.59
CA VAL A 63 -2.01 -11.89 -0.62
C VAL A 63 -1.27 -13.17 -0.29
N LEU A 64 -0.36 -13.14 0.69
CA LEU A 64 0.43 -14.31 1.05
C LEU A 64 -0.26 -15.19 2.10
N GLY A 65 -1.29 -14.69 2.80
CA GLY A 65 -1.99 -15.45 3.85
C GLY A 65 -1.10 -15.87 5.02
N LEU A 66 0.07 -15.23 5.19
CA LEU A 66 1.09 -15.62 6.18
C LEU A 66 0.73 -15.21 7.61
N ILE A 67 -0.18 -14.24 7.75
CA ILE A 67 -0.64 -13.74 9.04
C ILE A 67 -2.16 -13.89 9.05
N THR A 68 -2.64 -15.01 9.60
CA THR A 68 -4.04 -15.24 9.94
C THR A 68 -4.13 -15.15 11.47
N PHE A 69 -4.79 -14.12 12.00
CA PHE A 69 -5.14 -14.02 13.43
C PHE A 69 -6.63 -14.31 13.61
#